data_AF-A0A2E2B3G7-F1
#
_entry.id   AF-A0A2E2B3G7-F1
#
_cell.length_a   1.000
_cell.length_b   1.000
_cell.length_c   1.000
_cell.angle_alpha   90.00
_cell.angle_beta   90.00
_cell.angle_gamma   90.00
#
_symmetry.space_group_name_H-M   'P 1'
#
loop_
_entity.id
_entity.type
_entity.pdbx_description
1 polymer ?
#
loop_
_entity_poly.entity_id
_entity_poly.type
_entity_poly.pdbx_seq_one_letter_code
_entity_poly.pdbx_strand_id
1 'polypeptide(L)'
;MPGTSPALWSLAPCADQHSTHHTHTTTHTMDKPGRRVINGRDRAPLIDGGKPLRGMGRGGIRKGKPYAVPGKRLVTMTFADAGENEHGMEILGREAPPEAALTVPELRQWGKQLRDERALDARMFSLRRQLQDRPGADAERIARIVETDPVPRAGLLVVRGFAGKERTRDMEEQLWDMPIDTCALQGRGINRYVKNKHGRHNNCITDRAVRAPSIANKDHYADGMGSVVAMEDYPLIGSLRDELSELVGRPLPVVENNYYYEVDKRKKNKNGIGWVRASSLRLEPC
;
A
#
# COMPACT_ATOMS: atom_id res chain seq x y z
N MET A 1 -45.58 -12.33 -20.92
CA MET A 1 -44.95 -13.13 -22.00
C MET A 1 -45.67 -12.84 -23.30
N PRO A 2 -45.04 -12.84 -24.49
CA PRO A 2 -43.65 -13.19 -24.83
C PRO A 2 -42.82 -11.92 -25.16
N GLY A 3 -41.51 -11.93 -25.35
CA GLY A 3 -40.51 -13.00 -25.38
C GLY A 3 -39.17 -12.43 -25.90
N THR A 4 -38.14 -12.56 -25.06
CA THR A 4 -36.76 -13.01 -25.37
C THR A 4 -36.07 -12.60 -26.69
N SER A 5 -34.93 -11.91 -26.57
CA SER A 5 -33.61 -12.47 -26.93
C SER A 5 -32.44 -11.64 -26.37
N PRO A 6 -31.45 -12.28 -25.72
CA PRO A 6 -30.18 -11.65 -25.35
C PRO A 6 -29.17 -11.74 -26.50
N ALA A 7 -28.39 -10.68 -26.69
CA ALA A 7 -27.32 -10.65 -27.69
C ALA A 7 -26.16 -11.58 -27.29
N LEU A 8 -25.91 -12.57 -28.14
CA LEU A 8 -24.67 -13.34 -28.18
C LEU A 8 -23.51 -12.40 -28.54
N TRP A 9 -22.41 -12.47 -27.79
CA TRP A 9 -21.10 -12.03 -28.27
C TRP A 9 -20.29 -13.26 -28.68
N SER A 10 -19.91 -13.25 -29.95
CA SER A 10 -19.17 -14.26 -30.68
C SER A 10 -17.68 -14.14 -30.39
N LEU A 11 -17.04 -15.27 -30.05
CA LEU A 11 -15.58 -15.46 -30.07
C LEU A 11 -15.15 -15.90 -31.47
N ALA A 12 -14.13 -15.23 -32.02
CA ALA A 12 -13.32 -15.69 -33.16
C ALA A 12 -11.97 -14.92 -33.17
N PRO A 13 -10.92 -15.37 -33.89
CA PRO A 13 -9.83 -16.12 -33.26
C PRO A 13 -8.43 -15.51 -33.47
N CYS A 14 -7.47 -16.12 -32.76
CA CYS A 14 -6.03 -16.21 -33.00
C CYS A 14 -5.49 -15.70 -34.35
N ALA A 15 -4.46 -14.87 -34.29
CA ALA A 15 -3.48 -14.73 -35.36
C ALA A 15 -2.07 -14.64 -34.77
N ASP A 16 -1.29 -15.68 -35.05
CA ASP A 16 0.16 -15.74 -34.90
C ASP A 16 0.83 -14.67 -35.75
N GLN A 17 1.82 -13.95 -35.18
CA GLN A 17 2.95 -13.46 -35.96
C GLN A 17 4.24 -13.63 -35.17
N HIS A 18 5.03 -14.60 -35.63
CA HIS A 18 6.46 -14.71 -35.37
C HIS A 18 7.19 -13.46 -35.89
N SER A 19 8.02 -12.84 -35.06
CA SER A 19 9.23 -12.18 -35.57
C SER A 19 10.38 -12.44 -34.60
N THR A 20 11.39 -13.12 -35.13
CA THR A 20 12.70 -13.36 -34.54
C THR A 20 13.59 -12.15 -34.78
N HIS A 21 14.09 -11.53 -33.72
CA HIS A 21 15.26 -10.67 -33.80
C HIS A 21 16.31 -11.09 -32.76
N HIS A 22 17.40 -11.65 -33.29
CA HIS A 22 18.69 -11.74 -32.63
C HIS A 22 19.31 -10.35 -32.51
N THR A 23 19.87 -10.00 -31.34
CA THR A 23 21.11 -9.21 -31.28
C THR A 23 21.79 -9.30 -29.91
N HIS A 24 23.02 -9.82 -29.96
CA HIS A 24 24.23 -9.45 -29.23
C HIS A 24 24.23 -9.21 -27.71
N THR A 25 24.69 -10.27 -27.03
CA THR A 25 25.45 -10.23 -25.77
C THR A 25 26.72 -9.40 -25.93
N THR A 26 26.92 -8.40 -25.08
CA THR A 26 28.24 -7.79 -24.84
C THR A 26 28.53 -7.81 -23.34
N THR A 27 29.50 -8.63 -22.96
CA THR A 27 30.01 -8.79 -21.60
C THR A 27 31.05 -7.70 -21.35
N HIS A 28 30.76 -6.75 -20.45
CA HIS A 28 31.78 -5.86 -19.90
C HIS A 28 31.99 -6.16 -18.42
N THR A 29 33.04 -6.93 -18.14
CA THR A 29 33.74 -6.92 -16.85
C THR A 29 34.40 -5.57 -16.69
N MET A 30 33.98 -4.79 -15.69
CA MET A 30 34.73 -3.65 -15.19
C MET A 30 35.18 -3.89 -13.76
N ASP A 31 36.48 -3.66 -13.59
CA ASP A 31 37.25 -3.77 -12.36
C ASP A 31 36.76 -2.83 -11.26
N LYS A 32 36.91 -3.31 -10.02
CA LYS A 32 36.73 -2.54 -8.79
C LYS A 32 37.93 -1.60 -8.59
N PRO A 33 37.71 -0.30 -8.32
CA PRO A 33 38.69 0.49 -7.59
C PRO A 33 38.21 0.81 -6.17
N GLY A 34 39.04 0.44 -5.20
CA GLY A 34 39.41 1.31 -4.08
C GLY A 34 38.39 1.57 -2.97
N ARG A 35 38.52 0.82 -1.87
CA ARG A 35 38.14 1.28 -0.53
C ARG A 35 38.85 2.60 -0.22
N ARG A 36 38.10 3.69 0.02
CA ARG A 36 38.57 4.80 0.87
C ARG A 36 37.87 4.75 2.21
N VAL A 37 38.66 4.44 3.22
CA VAL A 37 38.36 4.65 4.64
C VAL A 37 38.61 6.13 4.93
N ILE A 38 37.59 6.85 5.38
CA ILE A 38 37.80 8.16 6.03
C ILE A 38 37.27 8.02 7.45
N ASN A 39 38.22 7.88 8.37
CA ASN A 39 38.03 8.13 9.79
C ASN A 39 37.99 9.64 10.00
N GLY A 40 36.98 10.12 10.73
CA GLY A 40 36.87 11.52 11.14
C GLY A 40 35.90 11.63 12.31
N ARG A 41 36.34 11.17 13.48
CA ARG A 41 35.74 11.54 14.76
C ARG A 41 36.20 12.97 15.05
N ASP A 42 35.27 13.89 15.23
CA ASP A 42 35.41 14.99 16.16
C ASP A 42 34.01 15.37 16.66
N ARG A 43 33.72 14.94 17.90
CA ARG A 43 32.58 15.42 18.68
C ARG A 43 33.15 16.22 19.84
N ALA A 44 32.94 17.54 19.82
CA ALA A 44 33.03 18.35 21.02
C ALA A 44 31.69 18.32 21.78
N PRO A 45 31.68 18.30 23.13
CA PRO A 45 30.46 18.29 23.92
C PRO A 45 29.98 19.72 24.19
N LEU A 46 28.68 19.97 24.06
CA LEU A 46 28.01 21.14 24.63
C LEU A 46 26.96 20.64 25.64
N ILE A 47 27.35 20.71 26.91
CA ILE A 47 26.50 20.94 28.10
C ILE A 47 26.44 22.49 28.19
N ASP A 48 25.40 23.23 28.56
CA ASP A 48 24.27 23.06 29.44
C ASP A 48 23.20 24.11 29.02
N GLY A 49 21.94 23.90 29.36
CA GLY A 49 20.86 24.81 29.00
C GLY A 49 19.49 24.28 29.38
N GLY A 50 19.29 24.12 30.68
CA GLY A 50 18.12 23.50 31.31
C GLY A 50 16.76 23.87 30.71
N LYS A 51 16.06 22.84 30.24
CA LYS A 51 14.60 22.71 30.36
C LYS A 51 14.31 21.25 30.72
N PRO A 52 13.41 20.96 31.67
CA PRO A 52 13.00 19.59 31.93
C PRO A 52 12.34 19.06 30.66
N LEU A 53 12.97 18.06 30.04
CA LEU A 53 12.37 17.27 28.97
C LEU A 53 11.12 16.62 29.56
N ARG A 54 9.95 17.22 29.28
CA ARG A 54 8.65 16.59 29.51
C ARG A 54 8.71 15.19 28.96
N GLY A 55 8.43 14.22 29.83
CA GLY A 55 8.63 12.81 29.60
C GLY A 55 8.16 12.38 28.22
N MET A 56 9.11 12.15 27.31
CA MET A 56 8.93 11.16 26.26
C MET A 56 8.76 9.84 26.99
N GLY A 57 7.50 9.49 27.25
CA GLY A 57 7.12 8.22 27.84
C GLY A 57 7.89 7.14 27.12
N ARG A 58 8.76 6.45 27.86
CA ARG A 58 9.52 5.30 27.38
C ARG A 58 8.51 4.41 26.68
N GLY A 59 8.59 4.34 25.36
CA GLY A 59 7.69 3.57 24.54
C GLY A 59 7.83 2.10 24.92
N GLY A 60 7.04 1.69 25.92
CA GLY A 60 6.91 0.31 26.32
C GLY A 60 6.66 -0.51 25.07
N ILE A 61 7.40 -1.61 24.94
CA ILE A 61 7.19 -2.60 23.90
C ILE A 61 5.72 -2.99 24.00
N ARG A 62 4.88 -2.49 23.09
CA ARG A 62 3.46 -2.83 23.04
C ARG A 62 3.38 -4.32 22.71
N LYS A 63 3.21 -5.14 23.75
CA LYS A 63 2.91 -6.58 23.61
C LYS A 63 1.57 -6.68 22.87
N GLY A 64 1.58 -7.27 21.68
CA GLY A 64 0.37 -7.50 20.89
C GLY A 64 0.20 -6.69 19.60
N LYS A 65 1.26 -6.44 18.82
CA LYS A 65 1.08 -5.99 17.41
C LYS A 65 1.02 -7.21 16.47
N PRO A 66 -0.09 -7.42 15.74
CA PRO A 66 -0.30 -8.58 14.89
C PRO A 66 0.04 -8.25 13.43
N TYR A 67 1.31 -8.17 13.04
CA TYR A 67 1.63 -7.90 11.63
C TYR A 67 2.76 -8.73 11.04
N ALA A 68 3.48 -9.49 11.87
CA ALA A 68 4.44 -10.45 11.38
C ALA A 68 4.22 -11.78 12.08
N VAL A 69 3.78 -12.77 11.31
CA VAL A 69 3.81 -14.16 11.74
C VAL A 69 5.24 -14.66 11.48
N PRO A 70 5.95 -15.19 12.50
CA PRO A 70 7.28 -15.78 12.29
C PRO A 70 7.25 -16.80 11.15
N GLY A 71 8.27 -16.83 10.30
CA GLY A 71 8.31 -17.70 9.13
C GLY A 71 7.42 -17.30 7.97
N LYS A 72 6.69 -16.17 8.05
CA LYS A 72 5.79 -15.73 6.97
C LYS A 72 6.16 -14.37 6.43
N ARG A 73 6.01 -14.23 5.12
CA ARG A 73 5.99 -12.95 4.41
C ARG A 73 4.53 -12.58 4.15
N LEU A 74 4.28 -11.28 4.01
CA LEU A 74 2.98 -10.74 3.68
C LEU A 74 3.18 -9.59 2.69
N VAL A 75 2.33 -9.54 1.68
CA VAL A 75 2.20 -8.39 0.79
C VAL A 75 0.77 -7.87 0.86
N THR A 76 0.61 -6.56 0.81
CA THR A 76 -0.70 -5.91 0.69
C THR A 76 -0.70 -4.99 -0.51
N MET A 77 -1.80 -4.95 -1.24
CA MET A 77 -2.01 -4.04 -2.36
C MET A 77 -3.12 -3.05 -2.00
N THR A 78 -2.87 -1.76 -2.18
CA THR A 78 -3.88 -0.70 -2.02
C THR A 78 -4.21 -0.16 -3.41
N PHE A 79 -5.43 -0.39 -3.87
CA PHE A 79 -5.94 0.14 -5.15
C PHE A 79 -6.61 1.49 -4.90
N ALA A 80 -6.16 2.54 -5.57
CA ALA A 80 -6.58 3.90 -5.28
C ALA A 80 -6.52 4.83 -6.51
N ASP A 81 -7.13 6.00 -6.35
CA ASP A 81 -7.12 7.12 -7.31
C ASP A 81 -5.77 7.80 -7.42
N ALA A 82 -5.12 7.88 -6.27
CA ALA A 82 -3.79 8.39 -6.13
C ALA A 82 -3.05 7.53 -5.11
N GLY A 83 -1.75 7.43 -5.31
CA GLY A 83 -0.85 6.81 -4.36
C GLY A 83 0.39 7.65 -4.19
N GLU A 84 0.93 7.66 -2.98
CA GLU A 84 2.22 8.23 -2.71
C GLU A 84 3.26 7.14 -2.99
N ASN A 85 4.12 7.36 -4.00
CA ASN A 85 5.38 6.64 -3.94
C ASN A 85 6.09 7.21 -2.69
N GLU A 86 6.22 6.42 -1.61
CA GLU A 86 6.72 6.90 -0.31
C GLU A 86 8.22 7.37 -0.36
N HIS A 87 8.71 7.67 -1.56
CA HIS A 87 10.02 8.15 -1.86
C HIS A 87 9.96 9.33 -2.85
N GLY A 88 9.94 10.55 -2.29
CA GLY A 88 9.74 11.79 -3.05
C GLY A 88 8.47 12.53 -2.70
N MET A 89 7.52 11.80 -2.14
CA MET A 89 6.14 12.24 -2.02
C MET A 89 5.57 12.61 -3.40
N GLU A 90 6.05 11.93 -4.46
CA GLU A 90 5.43 12.03 -5.76
C GLU A 90 4.07 11.34 -5.63
N ILE A 91 3.03 12.14 -5.80
CA ILE A 91 1.67 11.65 -5.86
C ILE A 91 1.44 11.20 -7.30
N LEU A 92 1.25 9.90 -7.47
CA LEU A 92 0.82 9.31 -8.72
C LEU A 92 -0.70 9.37 -8.79
N GLY A 93 -1.26 9.59 -9.97
CA GLY A 93 -2.71 9.73 -10.15
C GLY A 93 -3.24 11.06 -9.61
N ARG A 94 -4.53 11.08 -9.28
CA ARG A 94 -5.22 12.27 -8.79
C ARG A 94 -6.24 11.87 -7.74
N GLU A 95 -6.20 12.49 -6.56
CA GLU A 95 -7.20 12.25 -5.54
C GLU A 95 -8.60 12.46 -6.14
N ALA A 96 -9.48 11.47 -5.94
CA ALA A 96 -10.87 11.61 -6.34
C ALA A 96 -11.56 12.67 -5.48
N PRO A 97 -12.54 13.38 -6.05
CA PRO A 97 -13.22 14.43 -5.32
C PRO A 97 -14.10 13.81 -4.22
N PRO A 98 -14.47 14.57 -3.17
CA PRO A 98 -15.19 14.03 -2.00
C PRO A 98 -16.49 13.28 -2.33
N GLU A 99 -17.19 13.67 -3.40
CA GLU A 99 -18.41 13.01 -3.89
C GLU A 99 -18.17 11.58 -4.41
N ALA A 100 -16.94 11.20 -4.71
CA ALA A 100 -16.57 9.83 -5.08
C ALA A 100 -16.27 8.93 -3.87
N ALA A 101 -16.37 9.46 -2.65
CA ALA A 101 -16.16 8.69 -1.43
C ALA A 101 -17.27 7.65 -1.23
N LEU A 102 -16.86 6.41 -0.93
CA LEU A 102 -17.80 5.32 -0.68
C LEU A 102 -18.58 5.54 0.61
N THR A 103 -19.89 5.35 0.50
CA THR A 103 -20.85 5.47 1.59
C THR A 103 -21.13 4.10 2.24
N VAL A 104 -21.61 4.12 3.49
CA VAL A 104 -22.02 2.89 4.18
C VAL A 104 -23.15 2.13 3.45
N PRO A 105 -24.18 2.79 2.90
CA PRO A 105 -25.19 2.11 2.07
C PRO A 105 -24.58 1.37 0.87
N GLU A 106 -23.65 1.99 0.13
CA GLU A 106 -22.98 1.35 -1.01
C GLU A 106 -22.19 0.12 -0.58
N LEU A 107 -21.38 0.23 0.48
CA LEU A 107 -20.63 -0.91 1.02
C LEU A 107 -21.55 -2.07 1.46
N ARG A 108 -22.75 -1.78 1.97
CA ARG A 108 -23.75 -2.80 2.32
C ARG A 108 -24.34 -3.46 1.07
N GLN A 109 -24.65 -2.68 0.05
CA GLN A 109 -25.15 -3.18 -1.22
C GLN A 109 -24.12 -4.10 -1.87
N TRP A 110 -22.86 -3.69 -1.96
CA TRP A 110 -21.78 -4.53 -2.47
C TRP A 110 -21.60 -5.80 -1.66
N GLY A 111 -21.59 -5.69 -0.33
CA GLY A 111 -21.50 -6.88 0.52
C GLY A 111 -22.63 -7.88 0.26
N LYS A 112 -23.86 -7.40 -0.02
CA LYS A 112 -24.98 -8.26 -0.42
C LYS A 112 -24.74 -8.87 -1.80
N GLN A 113 -24.41 -8.06 -2.79
CA GLN A 113 -24.15 -8.50 -4.16
C GLN A 113 -23.06 -9.58 -4.22
N LEU A 114 -21.92 -9.35 -3.56
CA LEU A 114 -20.81 -10.29 -3.52
C LEU A 114 -21.17 -11.64 -2.87
N ARG A 115 -22.08 -11.65 -1.88
CA ARG A 115 -22.60 -12.89 -1.29
C ARG A 115 -23.58 -13.59 -2.22
N ASP A 116 -24.55 -12.85 -2.75
CA ASP A 116 -25.68 -13.41 -3.49
C ASP A 116 -25.27 -13.89 -4.89
N GLU A 117 -24.40 -13.14 -5.57
CA GLU A 117 -24.04 -13.37 -6.98
C GLU A 117 -22.71 -14.13 -7.12
N ARG A 118 -21.76 -13.94 -6.19
CA ARG A 118 -20.42 -14.54 -6.26
C ARG A 118 -20.12 -15.56 -5.16
N ALA A 119 -21.07 -15.83 -4.27
CA ALA A 119 -20.91 -16.74 -3.14
C ALA A 119 -19.65 -16.46 -2.27
N LEU A 120 -19.24 -15.18 -2.16
CA LEU A 120 -18.05 -14.77 -1.41
C LEU A 120 -18.37 -14.54 0.08
N ASP A 121 -17.39 -14.79 0.96
CA ASP A 121 -17.49 -14.42 2.38
C ASP A 121 -17.25 -12.90 2.54
N ALA A 122 -18.32 -12.12 2.38
CA ALA A 122 -18.32 -10.67 2.53
C ALA A 122 -19.06 -10.24 3.80
N ARG A 123 -18.37 -9.53 4.70
CA ARG A 123 -18.87 -9.11 6.02
C ARG A 123 -18.69 -7.60 6.23
N MET A 124 -19.75 -6.96 6.68
CA MET A 124 -19.74 -5.53 7.02
C MET A 124 -19.51 -5.33 8.51
N PHE A 125 -18.56 -4.46 8.86
CA PHE A 125 -18.22 -4.10 10.22
C PHE A 125 -18.52 -2.62 10.47
N SER A 126 -19.15 -2.32 11.60
CA SER A 126 -19.31 -0.96 12.11
C SER A 126 -18.13 -0.64 13.03
N LEU A 127 -17.29 0.31 12.65
CA LEU A 127 -16.13 0.68 13.46
C LEU A 127 -16.56 1.25 14.83
N ARG A 128 -17.67 1.98 14.88
CA ARG A 128 -18.26 2.48 16.13
C ARG A 128 -18.64 1.35 17.08
N ARG A 129 -19.32 0.32 16.58
CA ARG A 129 -19.72 -0.83 17.39
C ARG A 129 -18.50 -1.61 17.88
N GLN A 130 -17.48 -1.79 17.03
CA GLN A 130 -16.23 -2.44 17.41
C GLN A 130 -15.48 -1.70 18.52
N LEU A 131 -15.61 -0.37 18.61
CA LEU A 131 -15.07 0.39 19.74
C LEU A 131 -15.88 0.14 21.01
N GLN A 132 -17.21 0.21 20.93
CA GLN A 132 -18.12 0.04 22.07
C GLN A 132 -18.03 -1.36 22.70
N ASP A 133 -17.88 -2.40 21.88
CA ASP A 133 -17.88 -3.80 22.31
C ASP A 133 -16.50 -4.25 22.85
N ARG A 134 -15.49 -3.37 22.91
CA ARG A 134 -14.11 -3.73 23.29
C ARG A 134 -13.95 -3.85 24.82
N PRO A 135 -13.60 -5.04 25.34
CA PRO A 135 -13.37 -5.23 26.78
C PRO A 135 -12.20 -4.38 27.28
N GLY A 136 -12.40 -3.72 28.43
CA GLY A 136 -11.38 -2.86 29.06
C GLY A 136 -11.08 -1.56 28.30
N ALA A 137 -11.89 -1.21 27.31
CA ALA A 137 -11.85 0.13 26.77
C ALA A 137 -12.43 1.10 27.80
N ASP A 138 -11.78 2.25 27.93
CA ASP A 138 -12.23 3.36 28.79
C ASP A 138 -13.59 3.85 28.27
N ALA A 139 -14.66 3.36 28.89
CA ALA A 139 -16.04 3.60 28.47
C ALA A 139 -16.35 5.10 28.46
N GLU A 140 -15.78 5.88 29.38
CA GLU A 140 -15.94 7.33 29.40
C GLU A 140 -15.20 8.00 28.24
N ARG A 141 -14.00 7.52 27.88
CA ARG A 141 -13.29 8.04 26.72
C ARG A 141 -14.02 7.70 25.41
N ILE A 142 -14.58 6.50 25.29
CA ILE A 142 -15.41 6.13 24.13
C ILE A 142 -16.69 6.95 24.10
N ALA A 143 -17.38 7.10 25.23
CA ALA A 143 -18.58 7.93 25.34
C ALA A 143 -18.29 9.37 24.91
N ARG A 144 -17.19 9.96 25.41
CA ARG A 144 -16.73 11.28 24.98
C ARG A 144 -16.46 11.33 23.47
N ILE A 145 -15.70 10.39 22.90
CA ILE A 145 -15.46 10.34 21.44
C ILE A 145 -16.78 10.25 20.67
N VAL A 146 -17.74 9.46 21.15
CA VAL A 146 -19.03 9.25 20.50
C VAL A 146 -19.97 10.47 20.63
N GLU A 147 -19.82 11.25 21.70
CA GLU A 147 -20.67 12.42 22.02
C GLU A 147 -20.11 13.72 21.44
N THR A 148 -18.78 13.93 21.50
CA THR A 148 -18.12 15.17 21.06
C THR A 148 -17.71 15.17 19.58
N ASP A 149 -17.55 13.99 19.00
CA ASP A 149 -17.25 13.82 17.59
C ASP A 149 -18.48 13.09 17.03
N PRO A 150 -19.25 13.66 16.08
CA PRO A 150 -20.25 12.90 15.35
C PRO A 150 -19.50 11.90 14.48
N VAL A 151 -18.88 10.87 15.09
CA VAL A 151 -18.05 9.88 14.41
C VAL A 151 -18.89 9.41 13.24
N PRO A 152 -18.48 9.77 12.00
CA PRO A 152 -19.28 9.46 10.83
C PRO A 152 -19.56 7.98 10.88
N ARG A 153 -20.74 7.55 10.42
CA ARG A 153 -21.02 6.12 10.28
C ARG A 153 -19.91 5.53 9.41
N ALA A 154 -18.89 4.93 10.05
CA ALA A 154 -17.73 4.39 9.38
C ALA A 154 -17.92 2.89 9.27
N GLY A 155 -17.89 2.41 8.04
CA GLY A 155 -18.07 1.02 7.68
C GLY A 155 -16.78 0.43 7.14
N LEU A 156 -16.57 -0.85 7.40
CA LEU A 156 -15.53 -1.64 6.76
C LEU A 156 -16.19 -2.87 6.15
N LEU A 157 -16.09 -3.01 4.83
CA LEU A 157 -16.44 -4.24 4.14
C LEU A 157 -15.20 -5.13 4.05
N VAL A 158 -15.26 -6.33 4.60
CA VAL A 158 -14.20 -7.35 4.48
C VAL A 158 -14.71 -8.46 3.59
N VAL A 159 -13.99 -8.71 2.49
CA VAL A 159 -14.30 -9.79 1.54
C VAL A 159 -13.14 -10.78 1.54
N ARG A 160 -13.44 -12.06 1.76
CA ARG A 160 -12.42 -13.12 1.74
C ARG A 160 -12.52 -13.95 0.46
N GLY A 161 -11.37 -14.30 -0.09
CA GLY A 161 -11.29 -15.17 -1.26
C GLY A 161 -11.73 -14.50 -2.57
N PHE A 162 -11.75 -13.17 -2.65
CA PHE A 162 -12.23 -12.42 -3.83
C PHE A 162 -11.60 -12.90 -5.14
N ALA A 163 -10.27 -13.06 -5.16
CA ALA A 163 -9.54 -13.52 -6.35
C ALA A 163 -9.47 -15.06 -6.48
N GLY A 164 -9.93 -15.82 -5.49
CA GLY A 164 -9.70 -17.27 -5.42
C GLY A 164 -8.26 -17.64 -5.04
N LYS A 165 -8.06 -18.90 -4.62
CA LYS A 165 -6.78 -19.36 -4.03
C LYS A 165 -5.63 -19.41 -5.04
N GLU A 166 -5.87 -19.97 -6.22
CA GLU A 166 -4.84 -20.19 -7.24
C GLU A 166 -4.33 -18.86 -7.79
N ARG A 167 -5.24 -18.00 -8.27
CA ARG A 167 -4.87 -16.65 -8.72
C ARG A 167 -4.21 -15.82 -7.63
N THR A 168 -4.59 -15.97 -6.35
CA THR A 168 -3.91 -15.28 -5.25
C THR A 168 -2.44 -15.71 -5.13
N ARG A 169 -2.15 -17.01 -5.29
CA ARG A 169 -0.76 -17.51 -5.30
C ARG A 169 0.01 -16.95 -6.48
N ASP A 170 -0.58 -16.98 -7.68
CA ASP A 170 0.12 -16.54 -8.90
C ASP A 170 0.35 -15.01 -8.88
N MET A 171 -0.57 -14.22 -8.29
CA MET A 171 -0.35 -12.80 -8.00
C MET A 171 0.75 -12.58 -6.96
N GLU A 172 0.84 -13.44 -5.93
CA GLU A 172 1.91 -13.36 -4.96
C GLU A 172 3.29 -13.56 -5.61
N GLU A 173 3.42 -14.53 -6.54
CA GLU A 173 4.65 -14.74 -7.32
C GLU A 173 5.03 -13.49 -8.12
N GLN A 174 4.07 -12.90 -8.85
CA GLN A 174 4.24 -11.63 -9.56
C GLN A 174 4.72 -10.49 -8.64
N LEU A 175 4.11 -10.35 -7.47
CA LEU A 175 4.46 -9.30 -6.51
C LEU A 175 5.89 -9.44 -5.98
N TRP A 176 6.38 -10.67 -5.77
CA TRP A 176 7.72 -10.91 -5.24
C TRP A 176 8.84 -10.86 -6.29
N ASP A 177 8.51 -11.00 -7.58
CA ASP A 177 9.44 -10.75 -8.69
C ASP A 177 9.62 -9.25 -9.00
N MET A 178 8.68 -8.43 -8.52
CA MET A 178 8.68 -6.99 -8.75
C MET A 178 9.86 -6.27 -8.07
N PRO A 179 10.38 -5.18 -8.66
CA PRO A 179 11.36 -4.31 -7.99
C PRO A 179 10.83 -3.75 -6.66
N ILE A 180 11.58 -3.95 -5.57
CA ILE A 180 11.17 -3.55 -4.21
C ILE A 180 12.03 -2.39 -3.72
N ASP A 181 11.41 -1.27 -3.35
CA ASP A 181 12.14 -0.14 -2.75
C ASP A 181 12.52 -0.41 -1.30
N THR A 182 13.82 -0.52 -1.06
CA THR A 182 14.41 -0.79 0.26
C THR A 182 14.87 0.47 0.99
N CYS A 183 14.69 1.65 0.40
CA CYS A 183 15.13 2.94 0.94
C CYS A 183 14.00 3.98 0.97
N ALA A 184 14.12 4.96 1.88
CA ALA A 184 13.19 6.09 2.07
C ALA A 184 13.97 7.41 2.18
N LEU A 185 13.40 8.51 1.68
CA LEU A 185 13.87 9.85 1.96
C LEU A 185 13.26 10.27 3.30
N GLN A 186 14.09 10.51 4.31
CA GLN A 186 13.66 10.94 5.64
C GLN A 186 14.12 12.37 5.91
N GLY A 187 13.49 13.04 6.88
CA GLY A 187 13.81 14.41 7.27
C GLY A 187 12.90 15.45 6.62
N ARG A 188 13.22 16.74 6.82
CA ARG A 188 12.47 17.88 6.29
C ARG A 188 13.42 18.97 5.82
N GLY A 189 13.03 19.70 4.77
CA GLY A 189 13.84 20.79 4.20
C GLY A 189 15.26 20.34 3.81
N ILE A 190 16.26 21.10 4.24
CA ILE A 190 17.68 20.82 3.99
C ILE A 190 18.22 19.57 4.72
N ASN A 191 17.50 19.06 5.71
CA ASN A 191 17.91 17.88 6.49
C ASN A 191 17.34 16.58 5.92
N ARG A 192 17.07 16.53 4.61
CA ARG A 192 16.63 15.31 3.93
C ARG A 192 17.81 14.35 3.73
N TYR A 193 17.60 13.07 3.98
CA TYR A 193 18.62 12.04 3.76
C TYR A 193 17.99 10.69 3.41
N VAL A 194 18.68 9.92 2.57
CA VAL A 194 18.26 8.57 2.20
C VAL A 194 18.61 7.58 3.30
N LYS A 195 17.64 6.76 3.71
CA LYS A 195 17.81 5.74 4.75
C LYS A 195 17.18 4.41 4.32
N ASN A 196 17.83 3.31 4.66
CA ASN A 196 17.26 1.98 4.51
C ASN A 196 15.97 1.85 5.33
N LYS A 197 14.92 1.31 4.70
CA LYS A 197 13.67 0.95 5.34
C LYS A 197 13.88 -0.31 6.19
N HIS A 198 13.27 -0.30 7.37
CA HIS A 198 13.36 -1.43 8.33
C HIS A 198 12.01 -1.95 8.80
N GLY A 199 10.89 -1.29 8.43
CA GLY A 199 9.55 -1.72 8.84
C GLY A 199 8.70 -2.31 7.73
N ARG A 200 8.87 -1.85 6.51
CA ARG A 200 8.23 -2.39 5.30
C ARG A 200 8.98 -1.87 4.09
N HIS A 201 8.90 -2.58 3.00
CA HIS A 201 9.27 -2.05 1.69
C HIS A 201 8.00 -1.78 0.89
N ASN A 202 8.12 -1.04 -0.20
CA ASN A 202 6.99 -0.76 -1.08
C ASN A 202 7.47 -0.50 -2.50
N ASN A 203 6.50 -0.28 -3.37
CA ASN A 203 6.62 0.33 -4.69
C ASN A 203 5.22 0.82 -5.10
N CYS A 204 5.11 1.46 -6.25
CA CYS A 204 3.84 1.76 -6.88
C CYS A 204 3.76 1.13 -8.26
N ILE A 205 2.56 0.67 -8.63
CA ILE A 205 2.23 0.22 -9.99
C ILE A 205 1.21 1.19 -10.57
N THR A 206 1.39 1.58 -11.83
CA THR A 206 0.41 2.37 -12.57
C THR A 206 0.55 2.14 -14.07
N ASP A 207 -0.43 2.61 -14.85
CA ASP A 207 -0.37 2.53 -16.32
C ASP A 207 0.73 3.44 -16.85
N ARG A 208 1.37 3.06 -17.97
CA ARG A 208 2.39 3.89 -18.63
C ARG A 208 1.86 5.28 -19.02
N ALA A 209 0.56 5.38 -19.29
CA ALA A 209 -0.13 6.64 -19.57
C ALA A 209 -0.22 7.59 -18.37
N VAL A 210 -0.21 7.06 -17.14
CA VAL A 210 -0.20 7.85 -15.91
C VAL A 210 1.23 8.27 -15.56
N ARG A 211 2.16 7.31 -15.59
CA ARG A 211 3.58 7.55 -15.30
C ARG A 211 4.44 6.48 -15.98
N ALA A 212 5.47 6.91 -16.70
CA ALA A 212 6.45 5.98 -17.26
C ALA A 212 7.13 5.17 -16.15
N PRO A 213 7.41 3.87 -16.34
CA PRO A 213 8.06 3.06 -15.32
C PRO A 213 9.49 3.56 -15.07
N SER A 214 9.93 3.45 -13.83
CA SER A 214 11.28 3.82 -13.41
C SER A 214 11.72 2.94 -12.25
N ILE A 215 12.96 2.44 -12.29
CA ILE A 215 13.56 1.71 -11.18
C ILE A 215 14.50 2.65 -10.43
N ALA A 216 14.16 2.96 -9.18
CA ALA A 216 14.95 3.89 -8.39
C ALA A 216 16.26 3.25 -7.94
N ASN A 217 17.33 4.03 -8.00
CA ASN A 217 18.61 3.72 -7.37
C ASN A 217 18.83 4.70 -6.20
N LYS A 218 19.99 4.61 -5.53
CA LYS A 218 20.28 5.45 -4.36
C LYS A 218 20.32 6.95 -4.66
N ASP A 219 20.69 7.34 -5.87
CA ASP A 219 20.78 8.75 -6.26
C ASP A 219 19.40 9.28 -6.62
N HIS A 220 18.58 8.49 -7.35
CA HIS A 220 17.16 8.79 -7.59
C HIS A 220 16.40 9.04 -6.28
N TYR A 221 16.77 8.31 -5.22
CA TYR A 221 16.21 8.51 -3.89
C TYR A 221 16.54 9.90 -3.29
N ALA A 222 17.74 10.43 -3.51
CA ALA A 222 18.09 11.77 -3.02
C ALA A 222 17.21 12.86 -3.66
N ASP A 223 16.81 12.65 -4.91
CA ASP A 223 15.94 13.54 -5.69
C ASP A 223 14.45 13.33 -5.40
N GLY A 224 14.10 12.33 -4.59
CA GLY A 224 12.71 12.01 -4.31
C GLY A 224 12.04 11.28 -5.47
N MET A 225 12.70 10.28 -6.05
CA MET A 225 12.09 9.38 -7.03
C MET A 225 12.09 7.95 -6.50
N GLY A 226 10.90 7.36 -6.39
CA GLY A 226 10.69 5.95 -6.07
C GLY A 226 10.60 5.06 -7.31
N SER A 227 10.53 3.74 -7.09
CA SER A 227 10.28 2.81 -8.19
C SER A 227 8.80 2.84 -8.58
N VAL A 228 8.56 3.03 -9.88
CA VAL A 228 7.23 2.95 -10.50
C VAL A 228 7.27 1.82 -11.51
N VAL A 229 6.34 0.89 -11.36
CA VAL A 229 6.25 -0.32 -12.16
C VAL A 229 5.06 -0.19 -13.11
N ALA A 230 5.22 -0.69 -14.33
CA ALA A 230 4.16 -0.66 -15.34
C ALA A 230 3.12 -1.74 -15.05
N MET A 231 1.83 -1.39 -15.04
CA MET A 231 0.74 -2.34 -14.78
C MET A 231 0.69 -3.49 -15.79
N GLU A 232 1.06 -3.19 -17.04
CA GLU A 232 1.05 -4.12 -18.17
C GLU A 232 2.02 -5.28 -17.97
N ASP A 233 3.07 -5.09 -17.16
CA ASP A 233 4.05 -6.12 -16.84
C ASP A 233 3.49 -7.14 -15.81
N TYR A 234 2.34 -6.84 -15.16
CA TYR A 234 1.72 -7.64 -14.10
C TYR A 234 0.22 -7.87 -14.34
N PRO A 235 -0.15 -8.68 -15.34
CA PRO A 235 -1.52 -8.77 -15.85
C PRO A 235 -2.54 -9.30 -14.84
N LEU A 236 -2.15 -10.12 -13.86
CA LEU A 236 -3.08 -10.62 -12.85
C LEU A 236 -3.48 -9.51 -11.86
N ILE A 237 -2.53 -8.63 -11.54
CA ILE A 237 -2.76 -7.43 -10.72
C ILE A 237 -3.60 -6.43 -11.50
N GLY A 238 -3.29 -6.20 -12.78
CA GLY A 238 -4.09 -5.37 -13.68
C GLY A 238 -5.54 -5.83 -13.77
N SER A 239 -5.76 -7.12 -14.01
CA SER A 239 -7.11 -7.70 -14.02
C SER A 239 -7.84 -7.54 -12.68
N LEU A 240 -7.13 -7.65 -11.54
CA LEU A 240 -7.75 -7.42 -10.23
C LEU A 240 -8.12 -5.93 -10.04
N ARG A 241 -7.26 -5.00 -10.46
CA ARG A 241 -7.57 -3.57 -10.47
C ARG A 241 -8.82 -3.30 -11.28
N ASP A 242 -8.95 -3.90 -12.45
CA ASP A 242 -10.07 -3.65 -13.36
C ASP A 242 -11.39 -4.16 -12.76
N GLU A 243 -11.40 -5.36 -12.17
CA GLU A 243 -12.57 -5.88 -11.42
C GLU A 243 -12.95 -5.00 -10.24
N LEU A 244 -11.96 -4.48 -9.50
CA LEU A 244 -12.21 -3.56 -8.38
C LEU A 244 -12.69 -2.19 -8.88
N SER A 245 -12.18 -1.72 -10.02
CA SER A 245 -12.60 -0.47 -10.65
C SER A 245 -14.06 -0.55 -11.12
N GLU A 246 -14.45 -1.69 -11.70
CA GLU A 246 -15.84 -1.98 -12.06
C GLU A 246 -16.74 -2.01 -10.82
N LEU A 247 -16.32 -2.71 -9.76
CA LEU A 247 -17.08 -2.78 -8.51
C LEU A 247 -17.27 -1.38 -7.88
N VAL A 248 -16.23 -0.55 -7.92
CA VAL A 248 -16.24 0.82 -7.37
C VAL A 248 -16.96 1.81 -8.30
N GLY A 249 -17.16 1.44 -9.56
CA GLY A 249 -17.78 2.30 -10.57
C GLY A 249 -16.88 3.44 -11.07
N ARG A 250 -15.55 3.32 -10.90
CA ARG A 250 -14.57 4.33 -11.33
C ARG A 250 -13.16 3.75 -11.47
N PRO A 251 -12.26 4.38 -12.25
CA PRO A 251 -10.89 3.91 -12.40
C PRO A 251 -10.10 3.94 -11.09
N LEU A 252 -9.23 2.95 -10.86
CA LEU A 252 -8.27 2.89 -9.76
C LEU A 252 -6.83 2.86 -10.32
N PRO A 253 -6.33 3.98 -10.87
CA PRO A 253 -5.10 4.00 -11.69
C PRO A 253 -3.82 3.63 -10.95
N VAL A 254 -3.81 3.63 -9.62
CA VAL A 254 -2.61 3.40 -8.81
C VAL A 254 -2.79 2.20 -7.88
N VAL A 255 -1.76 1.36 -7.80
CA VAL A 255 -1.65 0.29 -6.81
C VAL A 255 -0.40 0.49 -5.98
N GLU A 256 -0.55 0.71 -4.67
CA GLU A 256 0.57 0.74 -3.74
C GLU A 256 0.76 -0.64 -3.12
N ASN A 257 1.95 -1.22 -3.30
CA ASN A 257 2.28 -2.47 -2.62
C ASN A 257 3.07 -2.21 -1.35
N ASN A 258 2.74 -2.92 -0.28
CA ASN A 258 3.54 -2.93 0.94
C ASN A 258 4.00 -4.35 1.23
N TYR A 259 5.32 -4.52 1.33
CA TYR A 259 5.98 -5.79 1.59
C TYR A 259 6.41 -5.85 3.06
N TYR A 260 5.83 -6.81 3.79
CA TYR A 260 6.16 -7.13 5.16
C TYR A 260 6.91 -8.47 5.18
N TYR A 261 8.22 -8.41 5.37
CA TYR A 261 9.09 -9.59 5.40
C TYR A 261 9.00 -10.34 6.73
N GLU A 262 9.68 -11.48 6.79
CA GLU A 262 9.74 -12.28 8.00
C GLU A 262 10.37 -11.49 9.15
N VAL A 263 9.64 -11.42 10.28
CA VAL A 263 10.21 -10.91 11.52
C VAL A 263 10.94 -12.05 12.21
N ASP A 264 12.27 -11.99 12.15
CA ASP A 264 13.11 -12.76 13.06
C ASP A 264 12.84 -12.28 14.49
N LYS A 265 12.17 -13.14 15.28
CA LYS A 265 11.86 -12.93 16.70
C LYS A 265 13.10 -12.55 17.52
N ARG A 266 14.31 -12.98 17.11
CA ARG A 266 15.58 -12.69 17.79
C ARG A 266 16.11 -11.31 17.45
N LYS A 267 15.89 -10.82 16.23
CA LYS A 267 16.41 -9.53 15.75
C LYS A 267 15.56 -8.33 16.15
N LYS A 268 14.41 -8.54 16.81
CA LYS A 268 13.45 -7.46 17.16
C LYS A 268 13.08 -6.59 15.95
N ASN A 269 13.15 -7.14 14.73
CA ASN A 269 12.72 -6.42 13.53
C ASN A 269 11.23 -6.12 13.68
N LYS A 270 10.85 -4.85 13.56
CA LYS A 270 9.48 -4.42 13.72
C LYS A 270 8.92 -4.10 12.36
N ASN A 271 8.15 -5.02 11.81
CA ASN A 271 7.42 -4.74 10.58
C ASN A 271 6.10 -4.03 10.90
N GLY A 272 5.79 -3.00 10.11
CA GLY A 272 4.56 -2.25 10.27
C GLY A 272 4.63 -0.82 9.75
N ILE A 273 3.44 -0.23 9.68
CA ILE A 273 3.22 1.18 9.42
C ILE A 273 2.79 1.88 10.72
N GLY A 274 3.15 3.16 10.85
CA GLY A 274 2.60 4.01 11.91
C GLY A 274 1.08 4.18 11.75
N TRP A 275 0.43 4.82 12.71
CA TRP A 275 -0.95 5.26 12.50
C TRP A 275 -0.94 6.37 11.45
N VAL A 276 -1.61 6.13 10.34
CA VAL A 276 -1.71 7.06 9.20
C VAL A 276 -3.18 7.22 8.81
N ARG A 277 -3.50 8.33 8.17
CA ARG A 277 -4.74 8.51 7.40
C ARG A 277 -4.39 8.34 5.94
N ALA A 278 -5.24 7.64 5.20
CA ALA A 278 -5.03 7.39 3.78
C ALA A 278 -5.27 8.64 2.91
N SER A 279 -6.15 9.56 3.35
CA SER A 279 -6.42 10.82 2.64
C SER A 279 -5.70 12.01 3.29
N SER A 280 -5.25 12.93 2.44
CA SER A 280 -4.81 14.26 2.85
C SER A 280 -5.99 15.21 3.13
N LEU A 281 -7.16 14.88 2.57
CA LEU A 281 -8.42 15.61 2.76
C LEU A 281 -8.74 15.76 4.25
N ARG A 282 -8.77 17.01 4.70
CA ARG A 282 -9.48 17.37 5.92
C ARG A 282 -10.97 17.25 5.60
N LEU A 283 -11.61 16.25 6.19
CA LEU A 283 -13.08 16.26 6.26
C LEU A 283 -13.44 17.48 7.11
N GLU A 284 -13.98 18.51 6.46
CA GLU A 284 -14.70 19.58 7.16
C GLU A 284 -15.79 18.91 8.00
N PRO A 285 -15.97 19.27 9.27
CA PRO A 285 -17.06 18.72 10.08
C PRO A 285 -18.39 19.06 9.41
N CYS A 286 -19.16 18.03 9.05
CA CYS A 286 -20.54 18.17 8.59
C CYS A 286 -21.45 18.74 9.68
#